data_AF-A0A7C6H7Z1-F1
#
_entry.id   AF-A0A7C6H7Z1-F1
#
_cell.length_a   1.000
_cell.length_b   1.000
_cell.length_c   1.000
_cell.angle_alpha   90.00
_cell.angle_beta   90.00
_cell.angle_gamma   90.00
#
_symmetry.space_group_name_H-M   'P 1'
#
loop_
_entity.id
_entity.type
_entity.pdbx_description
1 polymer ?
#
loop_
_entity_poly.entity_id
_entity_poly.type
_entity_poly.pdbx_seq_one_letter_code
_entity_poly.pdbx_strand_id
1 'polypeptide(L)'
;MKGQVLTITPLDYNQSISAGGSASDIGFIIGTTKAPENDISVISAVSDDATSSSTSPTTASQSTNQDPSQPAGETTGTSTPVTLIQGDDYLTTRGNQIVDQNGTQVWLTGVNWFGYNTGTNIFDGVWACNMQNALESIADRGFNLLRIPISAELLLAWKNNEYPQANFNQAYNSELVGMNSLEILDYAVQICGENGIKIMFDIHSAETDAMGHMTNLWYTDNISTEQFYEALAFLTTHFKDNDTVIAIDLKNEPHGKPHENGAIWNDSDDQNNWKHVAQEAGNIVLDINPNLLIMIEGIEIYPIDLAENSNYASQDASDYYFCWWGGNLRGVKDYPIDFGTPERNAQIVYSPHDYGPSVYAQPWFSKDFTFESLKADCWDDNWLYIYDSDTAPLLIGEWGGFMQGDNLKWMTLLRQLILDNQLHHTFWCFNANSGDTGGLVKDDFTTWDEDKYAFVKEVLWQQDGAFVGLDHEVPLGKAGNGIALSQISGSVDVKDQPETTVPETSAAEVSETTSVINESDTTSNSIANSEVGESIISTTKTDSPNAWFFVGIALAILLIGGGILVIINRNRIGKL
;
A
#
# COMPACT_ATOMS: atom_id res chain seq x y z
N MET A 1 30.46 30.85 -24.67
CA MET A 1 29.93 30.27 -25.93
C MET A 1 30.21 31.18 -27.14
N LYS A 2 31.47 31.37 -27.56
CA LYS A 2 31.78 32.27 -28.70
C LYS A 2 31.66 31.47 -30.00
N GLY A 3 30.76 31.87 -30.90
CA GLY A 3 30.59 31.26 -32.23
C GLY A 3 29.60 30.08 -32.31
N GLN A 4 28.74 29.86 -31.31
CA GLN A 4 27.66 28.87 -31.38
C GLN A 4 26.34 29.55 -31.76
N VAL A 5 25.48 28.82 -32.49
CA VAL A 5 24.11 29.23 -32.78
C VAL A 5 23.20 28.61 -31.73
N LEU A 6 22.45 29.45 -31.02
CA LEU A 6 21.38 29.02 -30.13
C LEU A 6 20.07 29.02 -30.91
N THR A 7 19.32 27.93 -30.82
CA THR A 7 17.96 27.85 -31.35
C THR A 7 17.00 27.93 -30.18
N ILE A 8 16.09 28.89 -30.18
CA ILE A 8 15.07 29.02 -29.13
C ILE A 8 13.73 28.69 -29.79
N THR A 9 13.05 27.67 -29.28
CA THR A 9 11.77 27.20 -29.82
C THR A 9 10.71 27.31 -28.71
N PRO A 10 9.57 27.98 -28.92
CA PRO A 10 8.50 28.01 -27.92
C PRO A 10 7.95 26.60 -27.66
N LEU A 11 7.45 26.35 -26.45
CA LEU A 11 6.67 25.14 -26.16
C LEU A 11 5.27 25.23 -26.78
N ASP A 12 4.62 24.09 -26.95
CA ASP A 12 3.36 23.96 -27.69
C ASP A 12 2.26 24.90 -27.16
N TYR A 13 2.21 25.10 -25.84
CA TYR A 13 1.21 25.95 -25.19
C TYR A 13 1.43 27.46 -25.38
N ASN A 14 2.63 27.90 -25.83
CA ASN A 14 2.94 29.32 -26.06
C ASN A 14 3.38 29.63 -27.51
N GLN A 15 3.12 28.74 -28.46
CA GLN A 15 3.39 28.99 -29.88
C GLN A 15 2.53 30.11 -30.48
N SER A 16 1.35 30.38 -29.92
CA SER A 16 0.47 31.49 -30.31
C SER A 16 -0.26 32.07 -29.11
N ILE A 17 -0.07 33.38 -28.86
CA ILE A 17 -0.86 34.14 -27.89
C ILE A 17 -1.74 35.10 -28.69
N SER A 18 -3.06 34.98 -28.54
CA SER A 18 -4.00 35.85 -29.25
C SER A 18 -3.87 37.30 -28.78
N ALA A 19 -4.15 38.27 -29.66
CA ALA A 19 -4.10 39.68 -29.28
C ALA A 19 -5.05 39.97 -28.11
N GLY A 20 -4.49 40.46 -26.99
CA GLY A 20 -5.22 40.68 -25.74
C GLY A 20 -5.32 39.47 -24.81
N GLY A 21 -4.75 38.31 -25.19
CA GLY A 21 -4.61 37.16 -24.30
C GLY A 21 -3.42 37.29 -23.36
N SER A 22 -3.52 36.70 -22.17
CA SER A 22 -2.42 36.51 -21.23
C SER A 22 -2.03 35.03 -21.19
N ALA A 23 -0.74 34.76 -20.97
CA ALA A 23 -0.25 33.44 -20.59
C ALA A 23 0.31 33.55 -19.16
N SER A 24 -0.04 32.61 -18.28
CA SER A 24 0.47 32.58 -16.91
C SER A 24 1.98 32.28 -16.89
N ASP A 25 2.45 31.51 -17.87
CA ASP A 25 3.84 31.07 -18.02
C ASP A 25 4.26 31.07 -19.50
N ILE A 26 5.57 31.28 -19.75
CA ILE A 26 6.17 31.23 -21.08
C ILE A 26 7.28 30.20 -21.09
N GLY A 27 7.09 29.12 -21.85
CA GLY A 27 8.07 28.06 -22.02
C GLY A 27 8.88 28.16 -23.31
N PHE A 28 10.14 27.72 -23.28
CA PHE A 28 10.92 27.56 -24.51
C PHE A 28 11.98 26.47 -24.35
N ILE A 29 12.35 25.86 -25.46
CA ILE A 29 13.44 24.90 -25.59
C ILE A 29 14.65 25.65 -26.17
N ILE A 30 15.79 25.59 -25.47
CA ILE A 30 17.08 26.05 -26.00
C ILE A 30 17.82 24.86 -26.60
N GLY A 31 18.00 24.87 -27.91
CA GLY A 31 18.89 23.95 -28.63
C GLY A 31 20.26 24.58 -28.88
N THR A 32 21.32 23.80 -28.70
CA THR A 32 22.70 24.18 -29.04
C THR A 32 23.32 23.16 -29.99
N THR A 33 24.23 23.59 -30.86
CA THR A 33 24.93 22.68 -31.78
C THR A 33 26.01 21.82 -31.10
N LYS A 34 26.34 22.13 -29.84
CA LYS A 34 27.28 21.37 -29.01
C LYS A 34 26.79 21.41 -27.56
N ALA A 35 26.76 20.27 -26.89
CA ALA A 35 26.36 20.18 -25.49
C ALA A 35 27.15 21.19 -24.63
N PRO A 36 26.47 22.00 -23.80
CA PRO A 36 27.16 22.96 -22.94
C PRO A 36 27.96 22.21 -21.87
N GLU A 37 29.11 22.78 -21.47
CA GLU A 37 29.96 22.20 -20.42
C GLU A 37 29.43 22.46 -19.00
N ASN A 38 28.45 23.36 -18.86
CA ASN A 38 27.78 23.71 -17.61
C ASN A 38 26.26 23.82 -17.85
N ASP A 39 25.46 23.69 -16.78
CA ASP A 39 24.02 23.92 -16.83
C ASP A 39 23.67 25.33 -17.30
N ILE A 40 22.61 25.44 -18.11
CA ILE A 40 22.09 26.72 -18.60
C ILE A 40 20.97 27.14 -17.66
N SER A 41 21.15 28.27 -16.96
CA SER A 41 20.13 28.90 -16.13
C SER A 41 19.64 30.20 -16.76
N VAL A 42 18.35 30.50 -16.59
CA VAL A 42 17.75 31.78 -16.98
C VAL A 42 18.00 32.76 -15.83
N ILE A 43 18.79 33.80 -16.09
CA ILE A 43 19.23 34.74 -15.04
C ILE A 43 18.24 35.91 -14.89
N SER A 44 17.48 36.23 -15.95
CA SER A 44 16.42 37.25 -15.93
C SER A 44 15.53 37.13 -17.17
N ALA A 45 14.23 37.35 -17.01
CA ALA A 45 13.30 37.65 -18.11
C ALA A 45 12.89 39.12 -18.02
N VAL A 46 12.99 39.85 -19.13
CA VAL A 46 12.61 41.27 -19.20
C VAL A 46 11.54 41.41 -20.26
N SER A 47 10.37 41.93 -19.90
CA SER A 47 9.38 42.43 -20.84
C SER A 47 9.73 43.89 -21.15
N ASP A 48 9.77 44.25 -22.44
CA ASP A 48 9.99 45.64 -22.85
C ASP A 48 8.73 46.48 -22.54
N ASP A 49 8.59 46.87 -21.28
CA ASP A 49 7.95 48.13 -20.91
C ASP A 49 8.98 48.96 -20.14
N ALA A 50 9.81 49.66 -20.92
CA ALA A 50 10.96 50.38 -20.42
C ALA A 50 10.55 51.57 -19.55
N THR A 51 10.89 51.53 -18.26
CA THR A 51 11.62 52.66 -17.62
C THR A 51 12.47 52.15 -16.45
N SER A 52 13.76 52.51 -16.52
CA SER A 52 14.85 52.11 -15.64
C SER A 52 14.78 52.68 -14.22
N SER A 53 15.15 51.89 -13.20
CA SER A 53 16.30 52.18 -12.32
C SER A 53 16.46 51.13 -11.21
N SER A 54 17.72 50.71 -11.01
CA SER A 54 18.18 49.84 -9.93
C SER A 54 18.53 50.64 -8.68
N THR A 55 17.98 50.27 -7.52
CA THR A 55 18.61 50.36 -6.18
C THR A 55 17.70 49.71 -5.13
N SER A 56 18.18 48.72 -4.39
CA SER A 56 17.65 48.34 -3.06
C SER A 56 18.02 49.41 -2.02
N PRO A 57 17.56 49.37 -0.75
CA PRO A 57 16.32 48.85 -0.15
C PRO A 57 15.53 50.01 0.53
N THR A 58 14.39 49.74 1.20
CA THR A 58 13.93 50.30 2.51
C THR A 58 12.40 50.33 2.62
N THR A 59 11.92 49.86 3.77
CA THR A 59 10.59 49.91 4.35
C THR A 59 9.96 51.32 4.35
N ALA A 60 8.70 51.46 3.92
CA ALA A 60 7.77 52.46 4.45
C ALA A 60 6.32 52.17 4.02
N SER A 61 5.45 52.02 5.02
CA SER A 61 4.00 52.09 4.90
C SER A 61 3.55 53.47 4.40
N GLN A 62 2.53 53.53 3.55
CA GLN A 62 1.37 54.41 3.74
C GLN A 62 0.26 54.15 2.72
N SER A 63 -0.97 54.17 3.24
CA SER A 63 -2.25 54.06 2.56
C SER A 63 -2.52 55.17 1.56
N THR A 64 -3.36 54.90 0.55
CA THR A 64 -4.46 55.82 0.18
C THR A 64 -5.67 55.05 -0.37
N ASN A 65 -6.84 55.46 0.12
CA ASN A 65 -8.19 55.01 -0.24
C ASN A 65 -8.68 55.65 -1.56
N GLN A 66 -9.49 54.94 -2.35
CA GLN A 66 -10.90 55.25 -2.70
C GLN A 66 -11.35 54.60 -4.05
N ASP A 67 -12.14 53.52 -3.95
CA ASP A 67 -13.56 53.30 -4.39
C ASP A 67 -14.19 54.11 -5.54
N PRO A 68 -15.38 53.74 -6.11
CA PRO A 68 -15.98 52.46 -6.56
C PRO A 68 -16.39 52.50 -8.05
N SER A 69 -16.55 51.36 -8.74
CA SER A 69 -17.77 51.00 -9.52
C SER A 69 -17.60 49.82 -10.49
N GLN A 70 -18.65 48.98 -10.50
CA GLN A 70 -19.07 47.96 -11.49
C GLN A 70 -18.60 46.50 -11.32
N PRO A 71 -19.45 45.52 -11.69
CA PRO A 71 -19.96 44.53 -10.74
C PRO A 71 -19.28 43.16 -10.89
N ALA A 72 -19.21 42.49 -9.74
CA ALA A 72 -18.67 41.16 -9.53
C ALA A 72 -19.42 40.07 -10.33
N GLY A 73 -18.63 39.13 -10.83
CA GLY A 73 -19.10 37.88 -11.43
C GLY A 73 -17.96 36.91 -11.72
N GLU A 74 -16.95 36.83 -10.84
CA GLU A 74 -15.98 35.73 -10.81
C GLU A 74 -15.91 35.21 -9.39
N THR A 75 -16.35 33.97 -9.21
CA THR A 75 -16.13 33.17 -8.00
C THR A 75 -14.65 32.81 -7.92
N THR A 76 -13.83 33.71 -7.38
CA THR A 76 -12.56 33.30 -6.78
C THR A 76 -12.90 32.53 -5.51
N GLY A 77 -12.84 31.21 -5.59
CA GLY A 77 -12.83 30.35 -4.41
C GLY A 77 -11.56 30.64 -3.61
N THR A 78 -11.64 31.58 -2.68
CA THR A 78 -10.74 31.62 -1.53
C THR A 78 -10.92 30.29 -0.81
N SER A 79 -9.93 29.40 -0.88
CA SER A 79 -9.85 28.26 0.03
C SER A 79 -9.81 28.84 1.43
N THR A 80 -10.92 28.64 2.16
CA THR A 80 -10.92 28.92 3.59
C THR A 80 -9.94 27.94 4.20
N PRO A 81 -8.99 28.36 5.05
CA PRO A 81 -8.10 27.43 5.73
C PRO A 81 -8.94 26.35 6.41
N VAL A 82 -8.71 25.10 6.04
CA VAL A 82 -9.35 23.94 6.66
C VAL A 82 -8.94 23.97 8.14
N THR A 83 -9.93 23.98 9.02
CA THR A 83 -9.66 23.94 10.47
C THR A 83 -9.66 22.48 10.88
N LEU A 84 -8.47 21.91 11.05
CA LEU A 84 -8.32 20.58 11.65
C LEU A 84 -8.70 20.67 13.13
N ILE A 85 -9.68 19.88 13.53
CA ILE A 85 -9.94 19.61 14.95
C ILE A 85 -9.08 18.39 15.30
N GLN A 86 -8.51 18.39 16.51
CA GLN A 86 -7.61 17.33 16.95
C GLN A 86 -8.21 16.64 18.15
N GLY A 87 -8.21 15.32 18.10
CA GLY A 87 -8.68 14.41 19.13
C GLY A 87 -10.16 14.02 19.01
N ASP A 88 -10.89 14.45 17.99
CA ASP A 88 -12.30 14.09 17.76
C ASP A 88 -12.46 12.94 16.76
N ASP A 89 -11.43 12.60 16.00
CA ASP A 89 -11.51 11.58 14.95
C ASP A 89 -11.05 10.17 15.35
N TYR A 90 -10.63 9.97 16.60
CA TYR A 90 -10.28 8.64 17.07
C TYR A 90 -11.47 7.69 17.10
N LEU A 91 -11.19 6.41 16.88
CA LEU A 91 -12.18 5.34 16.74
C LEU A 91 -12.02 4.32 17.88
N THR A 92 -13.01 3.44 18.01
CA THR A 92 -12.97 2.28 18.90
C THR A 92 -13.82 1.16 18.32
N THR A 93 -13.75 -0.04 18.89
CA THR A 93 -14.50 -1.19 18.42
C THR A 93 -15.68 -1.51 19.34
N ARG A 94 -16.74 -2.05 18.75
CA ARG A 94 -17.92 -2.55 19.45
C ARG A 94 -18.40 -3.81 18.76
N GLY A 95 -18.15 -4.96 19.38
CA GLY A 95 -18.41 -6.25 18.74
C GLY A 95 -17.57 -6.36 17.47
N ASN A 96 -18.18 -6.72 16.35
CA ASN A 96 -17.54 -6.77 15.03
C ASN A 96 -17.51 -5.44 14.25
N GLN A 97 -17.82 -4.32 14.88
CA GLN A 97 -17.89 -3.01 14.22
C GLN A 97 -16.81 -2.04 14.74
N ILE A 98 -16.39 -1.11 13.88
CA ILE A 98 -15.63 0.09 14.27
C ILE A 98 -16.60 1.27 14.36
N VAL A 99 -16.48 2.07 15.42
CA VAL A 99 -17.33 3.25 15.69
C VAL A 99 -16.49 4.47 16.04
N ASP A 100 -17.03 5.65 15.75
CA ASP A 100 -16.50 6.94 16.23
C ASP A 100 -16.76 7.14 17.74
N GLN A 101 -16.32 8.28 18.28
CA GLN A 101 -16.53 8.66 19.69
C GLN A 101 -18.01 8.86 20.07
N ASN A 102 -18.87 9.11 19.08
CA ASN A 102 -20.33 9.25 19.24
C ASN A 102 -21.06 7.89 19.18
N GLY A 103 -20.35 6.81 18.83
CA GLY A 103 -20.90 5.48 18.62
C GLY A 103 -21.50 5.27 17.22
N THR A 104 -21.21 6.16 16.27
CA THR A 104 -21.57 6.02 14.86
C THR A 104 -20.66 4.99 14.20
N GLN A 105 -21.24 3.98 13.57
CA GLN A 105 -20.48 3.00 12.80
C GLN A 105 -19.81 3.69 11.61
N VAL A 106 -18.53 3.37 11.39
CA VAL A 106 -17.74 3.86 10.27
C VAL A 106 -17.40 2.73 9.31
N TRP A 107 -16.98 3.05 8.09
CA TRP A 107 -16.44 2.08 7.14
C TRP A 107 -15.10 2.56 6.56
N LEU A 108 -14.00 1.99 7.05
CA LEU A 108 -12.65 2.23 6.56
C LEU A 108 -12.48 1.55 5.19
N THR A 109 -12.38 2.35 4.13
CA THR A 109 -12.21 1.92 2.74
C THR A 109 -11.00 2.62 2.14
N GLY A 110 -9.86 1.94 2.18
CA GLY A 110 -8.57 2.57 1.96
C GLY A 110 -7.74 1.99 0.83
N VAL A 111 -6.52 2.50 0.73
CA VAL A 111 -5.51 2.08 -0.23
C VAL A 111 -4.13 2.04 0.43
N ASN A 112 -3.28 1.13 -0.05
CA ASN A 112 -1.87 1.05 0.32
C ASN A 112 -1.02 1.97 -0.56
N TRP A 113 -0.13 2.78 0.04
CA TRP A 113 0.95 3.43 -0.69
C TRP A 113 2.30 3.13 -0.04
N PHE A 114 3.00 2.14 -0.59
CA PHE A 114 4.30 1.70 -0.06
C PHE A 114 5.45 2.57 -0.56
N GLY A 115 6.60 2.45 0.10
CA GLY A 115 7.84 3.11 -0.30
C GLY A 115 8.79 3.36 0.87
N TYR A 116 8.26 3.77 2.02
CA TYR A 116 9.05 4.02 3.23
C TYR A 116 9.65 2.75 3.84
N ASN A 117 9.07 1.59 3.60
CA ASN A 117 9.66 0.29 3.91
C ASN A 117 10.78 -0.14 2.94
N THR A 118 10.89 0.56 1.82
CA THR A 118 11.86 0.28 0.76
C THR A 118 13.04 1.27 0.83
N GLY A 119 14.08 1.03 0.01
CA GLY A 119 15.27 1.89 -0.04
C GLY A 119 15.07 3.30 -0.63
N THR A 120 13.85 3.70 -1.01
CA THR A 120 13.57 5.06 -1.51
C THR A 120 13.40 6.08 -0.41
N ASN A 121 13.14 5.65 0.83
CA ASN A 121 12.98 6.48 2.02
C ASN A 121 11.88 7.55 1.88
N ILE A 122 10.89 7.29 1.03
CA ILE A 122 9.70 8.08 0.76
C ILE A 122 8.71 7.16 0.04
N PHE A 123 7.46 7.57 -0.13
CA PHE A 123 6.55 6.92 -1.05
C PHE A 123 7.16 6.63 -2.42
N ASP A 124 6.98 5.40 -2.90
CA ASP A 124 7.43 5.03 -4.23
C ASP A 124 6.61 5.77 -5.28
N GLY A 125 7.27 6.25 -6.34
CA GLY A 125 6.65 7.01 -7.42
C GLY A 125 6.89 8.52 -7.38
N VAL A 126 7.33 9.10 -6.25
CA VAL A 126 7.54 10.56 -6.14
C VAL A 126 8.75 11.05 -6.99
N TRP A 127 9.56 10.13 -7.52
CA TRP A 127 10.51 10.44 -8.60
C TRP A 127 9.83 10.76 -9.95
N ALA A 128 8.55 10.41 -10.12
CA ALA A 128 7.77 10.56 -11.35
C ALA A 128 6.52 11.43 -11.17
N CYS A 129 5.88 11.43 -9.99
CA CYS A 129 4.68 12.22 -9.70
C CYS A 129 4.94 13.33 -8.66
N ASN A 130 3.96 14.22 -8.48
CA ASN A 130 3.92 15.12 -7.34
C ASN A 130 3.17 14.44 -6.18
N MET A 131 3.75 14.44 -4.98
CA MET A 131 3.22 13.73 -3.81
C MET A 131 1.89 14.31 -3.35
N GLN A 132 1.79 15.65 -3.24
CA GLN A 132 0.56 16.30 -2.81
C GLN A 132 -0.59 16.02 -3.77
N ASN A 133 -0.36 16.18 -5.07
CA ASN A 133 -1.37 15.89 -6.09
C ASN A 133 -1.83 14.43 -6.07
N ALA A 134 -0.92 13.49 -5.79
CA ALA A 134 -1.27 12.08 -5.64
C ALA A 134 -2.17 11.84 -4.41
N LEU A 135 -1.83 12.39 -3.24
CA LEU A 135 -2.65 12.30 -2.02
C LEU A 135 -4.03 12.95 -2.21
N GLU A 136 -4.08 14.14 -2.80
CA GLU A 136 -5.34 14.81 -3.13
C GLU A 136 -6.17 13.98 -4.11
N SER A 137 -5.53 13.37 -5.11
CA SER A 137 -6.20 12.50 -6.07
C SER A 137 -6.71 11.20 -5.47
N ILE A 138 -6.06 10.66 -4.43
CA ILE A 138 -6.54 9.51 -3.65
C ILE A 138 -7.82 9.90 -2.90
N ALA A 139 -7.81 11.06 -2.24
CA ALA A 139 -8.98 11.58 -1.52
C ALA A 139 -10.17 11.84 -2.46
N ASP A 140 -9.93 12.54 -3.56
CA ASP A 140 -10.95 12.86 -4.59
C ASP A 140 -11.59 11.61 -5.21
N ARG A 141 -10.92 10.46 -5.10
CA ARG A 141 -11.40 9.17 -5.59
C ARG A 141 -12.10 8.33 -4.54
N GLY A 142 -12.23 8.82 -3.32
CA GLY A 142 -13.08 8.23 -2.29
C GLY A 142 -12.38 7.29 -1.32
N PHE A 143 -11.05 7.23 -1.33
CA PHE A 143 -10.31 6.48 -0.32
C PHE A 143 -10.19 7.32 0.95
N ASN A 144 -10.77 6.86 2.04
CA ASN A 144 -10.78 7.59 3.32
C ASN A 144 -9.68 7.15 4.29
N LEU A 145 -8.94 6.09 3.95
CA LEU A 145 -7.82 5.56 4.71
C LEU A 145 -6.60 5.33 3.80
N LEU A 146 -5.42 5.72 4.27
CA LEU A 146 -4.14 5.41 3.65
C LEU A 146 -3.33 4.49 4.59
N ARG A 147 -3.07 3.25 4.14
CA ARG A 147 -2.09 2.35 4.80
C ARG A 147 -0.70 2.69 4.27
N ILE A 148 0.23 3.00 5.19
CA ILE A 148 1.59 3.44 4.86
C ILE A 148 2.59 2.40 5.40
N PRO A 149 3.10 1.51 4.54
CA PRO A 149 4.24 0.63 4.83
C PRO A 149 5.54 1.37 5.15
N ILE A 150 6.11 1.14 6.34
CA ILE A 150 7.38 1.70 6.84
C ILE A 150 8.25 0.60 7.45
N SER A 151 9.58 0.66 7.32
CA SER A 151 10.48 -0.29 7.97
C SER A 151 10.84 0.14 9.40
N ALA A 152 11.05 -0.83 10.30
CA ALA A 152 11.53 -0.54 11.66
C ALA A 152 12.91 0.13 11.64
N GLU A 153 13.81 -0.29 10.74
CA GLU A 153 15.13 0.31 10.56
C GLU A 153 15.05 1.80 10.22
N LEU A 154 14.16 2.23 9.31
CA LEU A 154 14.03 3.64 8.94
C LEU A 154 13.54 4.49 10.13
N LEU A 155 12.58 3.97 10.89
CA LEU A 155 12.10 4.61 12.11
C LEU A 155 13.23 4.77 13.15
N LEU A 156 14.06 3.74 13.32
CA LEU A 156 15.21 3.79 14.23
C LEU A 156 16.29 4.75 13.75
N ALA A 157 16.52 4.85 12.44
CA ALA A 157 17.41 5.85 11.86
C ALA A 157 16.90 7.26 12.20
N TRP A 158 15.62 7.56 11.95
CA TRP A 158 15.02 8.85 12.29
C TRP A 158 15.10 9.15 13.79
N LYS A 159 14.79 8.18 14.65
CA LYS A 159 14.95 8.27 16.11
C LYS A 159 16.38 8.67 16.51
N ASN A 160 17.39 8.20 15.76
CA ASN A 160 18.80 8.51 15.98
C ASN A 160 19.27 9.80 15.27
N ASN A 161 18.37 10.58 14.69
CA ASN A 161 18.65 11.76 13.87
C ASN A 161 19.47 11.44 12.60
N GLU A 162 19.31 10.23 12.08
CA GLU A 162 19.85 9.79 10.81
C GLU A 162 18.73 9.79 9.78
N TYR A 163 18.86 10.64 8.76
CA TYR A 163 17.83 10.82 7.75
C TYR A 163 18.37 10.42 6.37
N PRO A 164 18.15 9.16 5.96
CA PRO A 164 18.45 8.71 4.61
C PRO A 164 17.83 9.64 3.56
N GLN A 165 18.49 9.78 2.42
CA GLN A 165 18.02 10.69 1.36
C GLN A 165 16.72 10.15 0.75
N ALA A 166 15.67 10.97 0.80
CA ALA A 166 14.41 10.69 0.12
C ALA A 166 14.59 10.78 -1.40
N ASN A 167 14.14 9.76 -2.11
CA ASN A 167 14.26 9.68 -3.56
C ASN A 167 13.05 10.31 -4.27
N PHE A 168 13.14 11.60 -4.60
CA PHE A 168 12.08 12.31 -5.30
C PHE A 168 12.60 13.25 -6.40
N ASN A 169 11.71 13.61 -7.31
CA ASN A 169 11.99 14.61 -8.33
C ASN A 169 11.74 16.01 -7.78
N GLN A 170 12.82 16.74 -7.50
CA GLN A 170 12.78 18.09 -6.92
C GLN A 170 12.10 19.13 -7.82
N ALA A 171 12.06 18.91 -9.14
CA ALA A 171 11.36 19.83 -10.05
C ALA A 171 9.85 19.65 -10.00
N TYR A 172 9.37 18.42 -9.76
CA TYR A 172 7.95 18.11 -9.61
C TYR A 172 7.46 18.34 -8.19
N ASN A 173 8.35 18.31 -7.20
CA ASN A 173 8.05 18.42 -5.78
C ASN A 173 8.94 19.48 -5.13
N SER A 174 8.84 20.71 -5.63
CA SER A 174 9.68 21.83 -5.16
C SER A 174 9.44 22.18 -3.69
N GLU A 175 8.24 21.89 -3.18
CA GLU A 175 7.79 22.05 -1.82
C GLU A 175 8.51 21.11 -0.83
N LEU A 176 9.04 19.98 -1.31
CA LEU A 176 9.79 19.03 -0.49
C LEU A 176 11.29 19.38 -0.40
N VAL A 177 11.76 20.35 -1.19
CA VAL A 177 13.19 20.72 -1.23
C VAL A 177 13.62 21.30 0.11
N GLY A 178 14.60 20.63 0.73
CA GLY A 178 15.14 21.01 2.04
C GLY A 178 14.54 20.26 3.21
N MET A 179 13.46 19.49 2.99
CA MET A 179 12.92 18.56 3.97
C MET A 179 13.73 17.27 3.98
N ASN A 180 13.90 16.68 5.16
CA ASN A 180 14.37 15.31 5.32
C ASN A 180 13.21 14.31 5.19
N SER A 181 13.52 13.01 5.11
CA SER A 181 12.53 11.95 4.87
C SER A 181 11.38 11.90 5.90
N LEU A 182 11.65 12.18 7.18
CA LEU A 182 10.62 12.27 8.23
C LEU A 182 9.77 13.54 8.07
N GLU A 183 10.39 14.70 7.79
CA GLU A 183 9.64 15.94 7.53
C GLU A 183 8.73 15.82 6.30
N ILE A 184 9.13 15.03 5.31
CA ILE A 184 8.27 14.71 4.15
C ILE A 184 7.09 13.84 4.59
N LEU A 185 7.30 12.88 5.49
CA LEU A 185 6.20 12.08 6.05
C LEU A 185 5.24 12.96 6.85
N ASP A 186 5.75 13.86 7.69
CA ASP A 186 4.95 14.84 8.43
C ASP A 186 4.08 15.68 7.50
N TYR A 187 4.66 16.13 6.38
CA TYR A 187 3.94 16.88 5.37
C TYR A 187 2.87 16.04 4.66
N ALA A 188 3.13 14.77 4.37
CA ALA A 188 2.13 13.85 3.83
C ALA A 188 0.96 13.62 4.80
N VAL A 189 1.25 13.46 6.10
CA VAL A 189 0.22 13.36 7.15
C VAL A 189 -0.63 14.64 7.19
N GLN A 190 0.00 15.81 7.12
CA GLN A 190 -0.73 17.08 7.05
C GLN A 190 -1.65 17.14 5.82
N ILE A 191 -1.17 16.76 4.63
CA ILE A 191 -1.98 16.75 3.41
C ILE A 191 -3.16 15.78 3.56
N CYS A 192 -2.96 14.60 4.15
CA CYS A 192 -4.04 13.65 4.39
C CYS A 192 -5.15 14.27 5.26
N GLY A 193 -4.78 14.88 6.39
CA GLY A 193 -5.72 15.57 7.28
C GLY A 193 -6.48 16.70 6.55
N GLU A 194 -5.77 17.53 5.78
CA GLU A 194 -6.39 18.61 4.98
C GLU A 194 -7.35 18.13 3.88
N ASN A 195 -7.33 16.82 3.56
CA ASN A 195 -8.18 16.19 2.57
C ASN A 195 -9.14 15.16 3.18
N GLY A 196 -9.26 15.08 4.51
CA GLY A 196 -10.17 14.14 5.20
C GLY A 196 -9.76 12.66 5.09
N ILE A 197 -8.52 12.37 4.68
CA ILE A 197 -7.94 11.02 4.72
C ILE A 197 -7.37 10.76 6.11
N LYS A 198 -7.66 9.59 6.68
CA LYS A 198 -6.98 9.08 7.88
C LYS A 198 -5.87 8.10 7.52
N ILE A 199 -4.95 7.87 8.46
CA ILE A 199 -3.73 7.11 8.24
C ILE A 199 -3.67 5.92 9.19
N MET A 200 -3.22 4.81 8.62
CA MET A 200 -2.76 3.63 9.32
C MET A 200 -1.30 3.39 8.96
N PHE A 201 -0.40 3.47 9.94
CA PHE A 201 0.99 3.08 9.69
C PHE A 201 1.15 1.59 9.84
N ASP A 202 1.96 0.99 8.98
CA ASP A 202 2.26 -0.43 8.97
C ASP A 202 3.78 -0.63 9.10
N ILE A 203 4.21 -1.39 10.13
CA ILE A 203 5.60 -1.81 10.22
C ILE A 203 5.83 -2.99 9.27
N HIS A 204 6.11 -2.65 8.02
CA HIS A 204 6.06 -3.59 6.92
C HIS A 204 7.25 -4.56 6.88
N SER A 205 8.39 -4.12 7.40
CA SER A 205 9.62 -4.93 7.43
C SER A 205 10.52 -4.50 8.59
N ALA A 206 11.36 -5.44 9.06
CA ALA A 206 12.38 -5.12 10.05
C ALA A 206 13.45 -4.19 9.43
N GLU A 207 13.99 -4.58 8.28
CA GLU A 207 15.02 -3.83 7.53
C GLU A 207 14.41 -3.09 6.34
N THR A 208 15.05 -1.99 5.94
CA THR A 208 14.66 -1.17 4.78
C THR A 208 15.13 -1.84 3.50
N ASP A 209 14.25 -2.62 2.88
CA ASP A 209 14.56 -3.39 1.67
C ASP A 209 13.28 -3.54 0.84
N ALA A 210 13.40 -3.42 -0.49
CA ALA A 210 12.28 -3.67 -1.40
C ALA A 210 11.69 -5.08 -1.21
N MET A 211 12.52 -6.07 -0.82
CA MET A 211 12.12 -7.45 -0.51
C MET A 211 12.05 -7.72 0.99
N GLY A 212 12.04 -6.69 1.84
CA GLY A 212 12.05 -6.83 3.30
C GLY A 212 10.84 -7.59 3.86
N HIS A 213 9.71 -7.54 3.16
CA HIS A 213 8.49 -8.29 3.49
C HIS A 213 8.68 -9.81 3.46
N MET A 214 9.70 -10.33 2.76
CA MET A 214 10.05 -11.76 2.73
C MET A 214 10.62 -12.28 4.06
N THR A 215 10.79 -11.40 5.05
CA THR A 215 11.26 -11.78 6.39
C THR A 215 10.06 -12.27 7.22
N ASN A 216 10.10 -13.55 7.57
CA ASN A 216 9.09 -14.25 8.38
C ASN A 216 8.68 -13.52 9.67
N LEU A 217 9.64 -12.86 10.33
CA LEU A 217 9.51 -12.32 11.68
C LEU A 217 9.75 -10.79 11.69
N TRP A 218 9.39 -10.13 12.79
CA TRP A 218 9.60 -8.69 13.03
C TRP A 218 11.05 -8.34 13.38
N TYR A 219 11.93 -9.33 13.45
CA TYR A 219 13.33 -9.17 13.83
C TYR A 219 14.24 -9.92 12.84
N THR A 220 15.50 -9.50 12.80
CA THR A 220 16.60 -10.10 12.03
C THR A 220 17.88 -10.14 12.87
N ASP A 221 19.01 -10.50 12.27
CA ASP A 221 20.32 -10.36 12.92
C ASP A 221 20.71 -8.88 13.15
N ASN A 222 20.10 -7.94 12.40
CA ASN A 222 20.40 -6.50 12.46
C ASN A 222 19.40 -5.70 13.30
N ILE A 223 18.16 -6.20 13.44
CA ILE A 223 17.07 -5.55 14.16
C ILE A 223 16.49 -6.54 15.17
N SER A 224 16.61 -6.26 16.48
CA SER A 224 16.02 -7.10 17.53
C SER A 224 14.54 -6.80 17.76
N THR A 225 13.83 -7.69 18.46
CA THR A 225 12.44 -7.47 18.90
C THR A 225 12.31 -6.20 19.76
N GLU A 226 13.29 -5.90 20.62
CA GLU A 226 13.29 -4.66 21.39
C GLU A 226 13.43 -3.43 20.50
N GLN A 227 14.26 -3.50 19.45
CA GLN A 227 14.38 -2.41 18.48
C GLN A 227 13.10 -2.23 17.66
N PHE A 228 12.40 -3.31 17.32
CA PHE A 228 11.06 -3.25 16.73
C PHE A 228 10.07 -2.52 17.65
N TYR A 229 10.06 -2.82 18.96
CA TYR A 229 9.26 -2.08 19.94
C TYR A 229 9.67 -0.61 20.06
N GLU A 230 10.96 -0.30 20.02
CA GLU A 230 11.46 1.09 20.03
C GLU A 230 11.02 1.86 18.78
N ALA A 231 10.97 1.21 17.62
CA ALA A 231 10.49 1.80 16.37
C ALA A 231 8.99 2.17 16.47
N LEU A 232 8.16 1.24 16.94
CA LEU A 232 6.73 1.48 17.22
C LEU A 232 6.53 2.62 18.22
N ALA A 233 7.27 2.62 19.33
CA ALA A 233 7.19 3.65 20.35
C ALA A 233 7.59 5.03 19.79
N PHE A 234 8.64 5.10 18.98
CA PHE A 234 9.07 6.33 18.32
C PHE A 234 7.98 6.88 17.40
N LEU A 235 7.48 6.06 16.48
CA LEU A 235 6.44 6.45 15.53
C LEU A 235 5.17 6.93 16.25
N THR A 236 4.71 6.14 17.24
CA THR A 236 3.52 6.47 18.03
C THR A 236 3.71 7.77 18.80
N THR A 237 4.87 7.97 19.42
CA THR A 237 5.17 9.21 20.18
C THR A 237 5.19 10.44 19.26
N HIS A 238 5.73 10.30 18.06
CA HIS A 238 5.85 11.38 17.09
C HIS A 238 4.47 11.89 16.63
N PHE A 239 3.50 11.00 16.43
CA PHE A 239 2.16 11.33 15.94
C PHE A 239 1.04 11.31 17.01
N LYS A 240 1.34 11.10 18.30
CA LYS A 240 0.35 10.89 19.37
C LYS A 240 -0.73 11.97 19.52
N ASP A 241 -0.44 13.21 19.10
CA ASP A 241 -1.35 14.35 19.21
C ASP A 241 -2.02 14.68 17.86
N ASN A 242 -1.89 13.82 16.84
CA ASN A 242 -2.45 13.99 15.51
C ASN A 242 -3.40 12.84 15.15
N ASP A 243 -4.70 13.10 15.23
CA ASP A 243 -5.77 12.14 14.93
C ASP A 243 -6.07 12.01 13.42
N THR A 244 -5.21 12.55 12.56
CA THR A 244 -5.08 12.01 11.19
C THR A 244 -4.59 10.57 11.26
N VAL A 245 -3.75 10.23 12.25
CA VAL A 245 -3.25 8.87 12.48
C VAL A 245 -4.19 8.18 13.48
N ILE A 246 -4.93 7.19 13.01
CA ILE A 246 -6.00 6.53 13.79
C ILE A 246 -5.68 5.06 14.11
N ALA A 247 -4.67 4.50 13.46
CA ALA A 247 -4.33 3.08 13.59
C ALA A 247 -2.85 2.80 13.40
N ILE A 248 -2.38 1.73 14.05
CA ILE A 248 -1.07 1.12 13.82
C ILE A 248 -1.29 -0.36 13.49
N ASP A 249 -0.80 -0.77 12.34
CA ASP A 249 -0.61 -2.16 11.96
C ASP A 249 0.77 -2.62 12.42
N LEU A 250 0.75 -3.54 13.39
CA LEU A 250 1.91 -3.82 14.22
C LEU A 250 3.06 -4.42 13.42
N LYS A 251 2.77 -5.35 12.51
CA LYS A 251 3.75 -5.94 11.60
C LYS A 251 3.05 -6.60 10.43
N ASN A 252 3.50 -6.26 9.21
CA ASN A 252 3.04 -6.87 7.98
C ASN A 252 3.38 -8.35 7.85
N GLU A 253 2.38 -9.20 7.71
CA GLU A 253 2.49 -10.59 7.31
C GLU A 253 3.53 -11.41 8.11
N PRO A 254 3.39 -11.61 9.43
CA PRO A 254 4.16 -12.66 10.09
C PRO A 254 3.89 -14.01 9.41
N HIS A 255 4.93 -14.80 9.14
CA HIS A 255 4.79 -16.03 8.36
C HIS A 255 5.90 -17.04 8.65
N GLY A 256 5.92 -18.15 7.89
CA GLY A 256 6.92 -19.19 7.96
C GLY A 256 6.31 -20.59 8.03
N LYS A 257 6.95 -21.52 7.31
CA LYS A 257 6.53 -22.93 7.18
C LYS A 257 7.15 -23.81 8.27
N PRO A 258 6.69 -25.07 8.45
CA PRO A 258 7.18 -25.95 9.52
C PRO A 258 8.69 -26.26 9.52
N HIS A 259 9.39 -25.98 8.43
CA HIS A 259 10.84 -26.19 8.26
C HIS A 259 11.63 -24.89 8.21
N GLU A 260 10.97 -23.76 8.43
CA GLU A 260 11.55 -22.42 8.42
C GLU A 260 11.56 -21.86 9.84
N ASN A 261 12.33 -20.78 10.06
CA ASN A 261 12.20 -20.00 11.28
C ASN A 261 10.98 -19.08 11.14
N GLY A 262 9.81 -19.56 11.59
CA GLY A 262 8.52 -18.92 11.34
C GLY A 262 7.82 -18.39 12.58
N ALA A 263 6.86 -17.49 12.35
CA ALA A 263 5.95 -16.98 13.37
C ALA A 263 5.02 -18.10 13.87
N ILE A 264 4.80 -18.14 15.19
CA ILE A 264 3.88 -19.09 15.84
C ILE A 264 2.80 -18.34 16.63
N TRP A 265 1.74 -19.04 17.01
CA TRP A 265 0.63 -18.47 17.80
C TRP A 265 0.14 -19.46 18.86
N ASN A 266 0.51 -19.21 20.12
CA ASN A 266 0.03 -19.96 21.30
C ASN A 266 0.24 -19.10 22.58
N ASP A 267 0.21 -19.70 23.77
CA ASP A 267 0.41 -19.01 25.06
C ASP A 267 1.86 -18.99 25.59
N SER A 268 2.85 -19.38 24.79
CA SER A 268 4.27 -19.26 25.19
C SER A 268 4.81 -17.83 25.09
N ASP A 269 5.94 -17.58 25.72
CA ASP A 269 6.75 -16.36 25.61
C ASP A 269 7.90 -16.49 24.59
N ASP A 270 7.83 -17.48 23.69
CA ASP A 270 8.81 -17.68 22.63
C ASP A 270 9.00 -16.41 21.78
N GLN A 271 10.25 -16.13 21.41
CA GLN A 271 10.60 -14.96 20.60
C GLN A 271 9.97 -14.97 19.19
N ASN A 272 9.46 -16.11 18.72
CA ASN A 272 8.73 -16.22 17.44
C ASN A 272 7.21 -16.16 17.63
N ASN A 273 6.73 -16.08 18.87
CA ASN A 273 5.30 -16.08 19.13
C ASN A 273 4.70 -14.70 18.82
N TRP A 274 3.99 -14.64 17.69
CA TRP A 274 3.36 -13.41 17.22
C TRP A 274 2.28 -12.90 18.18
N LYS A 275 1.51 -13.79 18.82
CA LYS A 275 0.54 -13.37 19.85
C LYS A 275 1.23 -12.66 21.00
N HIS A 276 2.33 -13.23 21.50
CA HIS A 276 3.07 -12.62 22.60
C HIS A 276 3.61 -11.24 22.21
N VAL A 277 4.25 -11.15 21.04
CA VAL A 277 4.83 -9.88 20.57
C VAL A 277 3.78 -8.85 20.20
N ALA A 278 2.66 -9.23 19.59
CA ALA A 278 1.55 -8.34 19.30
C ALA A 278 0.94 -7.76 20.58
N GLN A 279 0.83 -8.56 21.66
CA GLN A 279 0.36 -8.08 22.96
C GLN A 279 1.32 -7.06 23.60
N GLU A 280 2.63 -7.31 23.55
CA GLU A 280 3.63 -6.37 24.07
C GLU A 280 3.67 -5.09 23.22
N ALA A 281 3.77 -5.23 21.89
CA ALA A 281 3.79 -4.12 20.94
C ALA A 281 2.54 -3.25 21.04
N GLY A 282 1.35 -3.86 21.02
CA GLY A 282 0.08 -3.14 21.15
C GLY A 282 -0.05 -2.41 22.48
N ASN A 283 0.40 -3.01 23.60
CA ASN A 283 0.41 -2.31 24.88
C ASN A 283 1.38 -1.13 24.91
N ILE A 284 2.55 -1.23 24.25
CA ILE A 284 3.48 -0.10 24.11
C ILE A 284 2.83 1.04 23.33
N VAL A 285 2.13 0.75 22.22
CA VAL A 285 1.40 1.75 21.45
C VAL A 285 0.29 2.39 22.31
N LEU A 286 -0.52 1.58 22.99
CA LEU A 286 -1.65 2.06 23.81
C LEU A 286 -1.23 2.78 25.09
N ASP A 287 -0.02 2.53 25.62
CA ASP A 287 0.57 3.30 26.71
C ASP A 287 0.90 4.75 26.29
N ILE A 288 1.22 4.95 25.01
CA ILE A 288 1.56 6.27 24.44
C ILE A 288 0.31 6.97 23.94
N ASN A 289 -0.54 6.27 23.17
CA ASN A 289 -1.81 6.78 22.68
C ASN A 289 -2.92 5.72 22.85
N PRO A 290 -3.79 5.85 23.87
CA PRO A 290 -4.82 4.85 24.17
C PRO A 290 -5.98 4.84 23.17
N ASN A 291 -6.00 5.75 22.20
CA ASN A 291 -7.11 5.92 21.26
C ASN A 291 -6.81 5.35 19.86
N LEU A 292 -5.62 4.77 19.65
CA LEU A 292 -5.28 4.14 18.36
C LEU A 292 -5.87 2.75 18.28
N LEU A 293 -6.47 2.45 17.12
CA LEU A 293 -6.79 1.07 16.75
C LEU A 293 -5.48 0.30 16.52
N ILE A 294 -5.43 -0.93 16.99
CA ILE A 294 -4.29 -1.82 16.85
C ILE A 294 -4.67 -2.93 15.88
N MET A 295 -4.07 -2.92 14.69
CA MET A 295 -4.28 -3.97 13.71
C MET A 295 -3.36 -5.15 14.00
N ILE A 296 -3.94 -6.34 13.96
CA ILE A 296 -3.25 -7.59 14.27
C ILE A 296 -3.50 -8.56 13.12
N GLU A 297 -2.49 -8.71 12.27
CA GLU A 297 -2.51 -9.71 11.22
C GLU A 297 -2.37 -11.14 11.78
N GLY A 298 -2.64 -12.13 10.94
CA GLY A 298 -2.45 -13.54 11.23
C GLY A 298 -1.01 -14.02 11.05
N ILE A 299 -0.84 -15.35 11.01
CA ILE A 299 0.40 -16.01 10.62
C ILE A 299 0.21 -16.81 9.32
N GLU A 300 1.17 -17.65 8.90
CA GLU A 300 0.99 -18.52 7.71
C GLU A 300 0.35 -19.87 8.08
N ILE A 301 0.82 -20.51 9.16
CA ILE A 301 0.42 -21.88 9.54
C ILE A 301 -0.19 -21.95 10.94
N TYR A 302 -1.16 -22.84 11.14
CA TYR A 302 -1.73 -23.11 12.46
C TYR A 302 -1.91 -24.62 12.69
N PRO A 303 -1.48 -25.21 13.83
CA PRO A 303 -1.53 -26.65 14.04
C PRO A 303 -2.96 -27.19 14.00
N ILE A 304 -3.15 -28.37 13.39
CA ILE A 304 -4.45 -29.05 13.32
C ILE A 304 -4.80 -29.69 14.66
N ASP A 305 -3.83 -30.35 15.30
CA ASP A 305 -3.98 -30.99 16.61
C ASP A 305 -3.14 -30.27 17.66
N LEU A 306 -3.76 -29.36 18.41
CA LEU A 306 -3.10 -28.61 19.48
C LEU A 306 -2.66 -29.49 20.65
N ALA A 307 -3.26 -30.68 20.83
CA ALA A 307 -2.85 -31.58 21.91
C ALA A 307 -1.46 -32.17 21.66
N GLU A 308 -1.11 -32.41 20.40
CA GLU A 308 0.15 -33.03 20.00
C GLU A 308 1.17 -32.01 19.44
N ASN A 309 0.70 -30.89 18.85
CA ASN A 309 1.55 -29.96 18.10
C ASN A 309 1.32 -28.47 18.43
N SER A 310 0.82 -28.13 19.63
CA SER A 310 0.65 -26.71 20.05
C SER A 310 1.96 -25.91 20.11
N ASN A 311 3.12 -26.59 20.18
CA ASN A 311 4.43 -25.98 20.16
C ASN A 311 5.09 -25.92 18.77
N TYR A 312 4.35 -26.27 17.70
CA TYR A 312 4.84 -26.22 16.32
C TYR A 312 6.08 -27.10 16.06
N ALA A 313 6.24 -28.20 16.81
CA ALA A 313 7.39 -29.08 16.68
C ALA A 313 7.33 -29.99 15.45
N SER A 314 6.14 -30.25 14.88
CA SER A 314 6.03 -31.07 13.67
C SER A 314 6.63 -30.34 12.47
N GLN A 315 7.35 -31.07 11.63
CA GLN A 315 7.85 -30.58 10.34
C GLN A 315 6.98 -31.03 9.16
N ASP A 316 5.93 -31.83 9.42
CA ASP A 316 5.02 -32.31 8.39
C ASP A 316 3.98 -31.22 8.08
N ALA A 317 3.93 -30.78 6.83
CA ALA A 317 2.95 -29.78 6.39
C ALA A 317 1.50 -30.26 6.58
N SER A 318 1.25 -31.57 6.58
CA SER A 318 -0.10 -32.11 6.78
C SER A 318 -0.62 -31.95 8.21
N ASP A 319 0.23 -31.56 9.17
CA ASP A 319 -0.16 -31.28 10.55
C ASP A 319 -0.60 -29.82 10.78
N TYR A 320 -0.66 -29.01 9.72
CA TYR A 320 -0.99 -27.58 9.79
C TYR A 320 -2.08 -27.17 8.79
N TYR A 321 -2.94 -26.25 9.21
CA TYR A 321 -3.72 -25.41 8.32
C TYR A 321 -2.82 -24.32 7.74
N PHE A 322 -2.83 -24.16 6.42
CA PHE A 322 -2.13 -23.09 5.71
C PHE A 322 -3.11 -21.98 5.31
N CYS A 323 -2.64 -20.74 5.36
CA CYS A 323 -3.30 -19.58 4.76
C CYS A 323 -2.27 -18.69 4.03
N TRP A 324 -2.71 -17.53 3.55
CA TRP A 324 -1.82 -16.44 3.17
C TRP A 324 -0.93 -16.02 4.35
N TRP A 325 0.24 -15.46 4.05
CA TRP A 325 1.02 -14.74 5.06
C TRP A 325 0.16 -13.63 5.66
N GLY A 326 0.18 -13.45 6.98
CA GLY A 326 -0.76 -12.53 7.65
C GLY A 326 -2.24 -12.97 7.61
N GLY A 327 -2.59 -14.07 6.96
CA GLY A 327 -3.98 -14.47 6.70
C GLY A 327 -4.51 -15.57 7.62
N ASN A 328 -3.68 -16.25 8.41
CA ASN A 328 -4.12 -17.32 9.31
C ASN A 328 -4.41 -16.78 10.72
N LEU A 329 -5.68 -16.46 11.00
CA LEU A 329 -6.17 -15.99 12.31
C LEU A 329 -6.91 -17.09 13.09
N ARG A 330 -6.71 -18.37 12.76
CA ARG A 330 -7.29 -19.50 13.52
C ARG A 330 -6.92 -19.46 14.99
N GLY A 331 -5.71 -19.00 15.30
CA GLY A 331 -5.19 -18.88 16.66
C GLY A 331 -6.00 -17.96 17.58
N VAL A 332 -6.78 -17.02 17.04
CA VAL A 332 -7.62 -16.10 17.83
C VAL A 332 -8.68 -16.84 18.64
N LYS A 333 -9.23 -17.93 18.09
CA LYS A 333 -10.26 -18.74 18.75
C LYS A 333 -9.76 -19.40 20.04
N ASP A 334 -8.54 -19.91 20.00
CA ASP A 334 -7.95 -20.70 21.08
C ASP A 334 -7.11 -19.82 22.02
N TYR A 335 -6.46 -18.80 21.46
CA TYR A 335 -5.53 -17.89 22.13
C TYR A 335 -5.82 -16.45 21.67
N PRO A 336 -6.90 -15.80 22.11
CA PRO A 336 -7.22 -14.43 21.71
C PRO A 336 -6.18 -13.44 22.22
N ILE A 337 -5.99 -12.34 21.49
CA ILE A 337 -5.21 -11.20 21.97
C ILE A 337 -5.92 -10.56 23.18
N ASP A 338 -5.14 -10.21 24.20
CA ASP A 338 -5.62 -9.50 25.38
C ASP A 338 -4.60 -8.43 25.81
N PHE A 339 -5.01 -7.17 25.77
CA PHE A 339 -4.27 -6.01 26.28
C PHE A 339 -4.57 -5.72 27.76
N GLY A 340 -5.27 -6.63 28.44
CA GLY A 340 -5.42 -6.66 29.90
C GLY A 340 -6.60 -5.88 30.47
N THR A 341 -7.26 -5.02 29.69
CA THR A 341 -8.53 -4.38 30.08
C THR A 341 -9.53 -4.33 28.92
N PRO A 342 -10.85 -4.33 29.20
CA PRO A 342 -11.87 -4.19 28.17
C PRO A 342 -11.71 -2.92 27.31
N GLU A 343 -11.30 -1.81 27.91
CA GLU A 343 -11.11 -0.54 27.21
C GLU A 343 -9.96 -0.61 26.20
N ARG A 344 -8.87 -1.31 26.52
CA ARG A 344 -7.77 -1.56 25.59
C ARG A 344 -8.16 -2.58 24.53
N ASN A 345 -8.88 -3.63 24.91
CA ASN A 345 -9.35 -4.64 23.96
C ASN A 345 -10.36 -4.07 22.97
N ALA A 346 -11.05 -2.98 23.31
CA ALA A 346 -11.88 -2.19 22.39
C ALA A 346 -11.06 -1.39 21.35
N GLN A 347 -9.76 -1.62 21.25
CA GLN A 347 -8.90 -1.11 20.17
C GLN A 347 -8.41 -2.22 19.23
N ILE A 348 -8.74 -3.50 19.50
CA ILE A 348 -8.31 -4.62 18.67
C ILE A 348 -9.12 -4.66 17.37
N VAL A 349 -8.40 -4.70 16.24
CA VAL A 349 -8.94 -5.03 14.93
C VAL A 349 -8.05 -6.14 14.34
N TYR A 350 -8.65 -7.23 13.87
CA TYR A 350 -7.85 -8.26 13.19
C TYR A 350 -7.75 -7.96 11.71
N SER A 351 -6.55 -8.11 11.15
CA SER A 351 -6.23 -7.60 9.81
C SER A 351 -5.72 -8.70 8.87
N PRO A 352 -6.57 -9.60 8.37
CA PRO A 352 -6.12 -10.64 7.44
C PRO A 352 -5.67 -10.06 6.10
N HIS A 353 -4.68 -10.68 5.49
CA HIS A 353 -4.37 -10.49 4.08
C HIS A 353 -4.97 -11.63 3.25
N ASP A 354 -5.49 -11.31 2.06
CA ASP A 354 -6.01 -12.31 1.13
C ASP A 354 -5.73 -11.88 -0.31
N TYR A 355 -5.21 -12.82 -1.09
CA TYR A 355 -4.81 -12.60 -2.47
C TYR A 355 -5.40 -13.63 -3.43
N GLY A 356 -5.31 -13.33 -4.71
CA GLY A 356 -5.77 -14.21 -5.78
C GLY A 356 -4.66 -15.09 -6.37
N PRO A 357 -5.01 -15.93 -7.36
CA PRO A 357 -4.08 -16.86 -7.99
C PRO A 357 -2.92 -16.18 -8.76
N SER A 358 -2.94 -14.86 -8.99
CA SER A 358 -1.78 -14.16 -9.58
C SER A 358 -0.61 -14.02 -8.62
N VAL A 359 -0.86 -14.04 -7.32
CA VAL A 359 0.17 -13.96 -6.27
C VAL A 359 0.68 -15.37 -5.95
N TYR A 360 -0.23 -16.29 -5.60
CA TYR A 360 0.12 -17.70 -5.40
C TYR A 360 -1.04 -18.65 -5.73
N ALA A 361 -0.71 -19.79 -6.34
CA ALA A 361 -1.68 -20.82 -6.71
C ALA A 361 -2.05 -21.70 -5.50
N GLN A 362 -2.74 -21.12 -4.53
CA GLN A 362 -3.20 -21.81 -3.32
C GLN A 362 -4.09 -23.03 -3.64
N PRO A 363 -4.11 -24.08 -2.78
CA PRO A 363 -4.85 -25.31 -3.05
C PRO A 363 -6.35 -25.11 -3.32
N TRP A 364 -6.99 -24.11 -2.70
CA TRP A 364 -8.40 -23.80 -2.92
C TRP A 364 -8.70 -23.22 -4.31
N PHE A 365 -7.69 -22.81 -5.08
CA PHE A 365 -7.84 -22.41 -6.49
C PHE A 365 -7.66 -23.58 -7.47
N SER A 366 -7.32 -24.79 -7.01
CA SER A 366 -7.07 -25.95 -7.88
C SER A 366 -8.34 -26.51 -8.54
N LYS A 367 -9.51 -26.11 -8.06
CA LYS A 367 -10.83 -26.42 -8.61
C LYS A 367 -11.50 -25.13 -9.07
N ASP A 368 -12.55 -25.24 -9.87
CA ASP A 368 -13.40 -24.08 -10.18
C ASP A 368 -14.00 -23.53 -8.88
N PHE A 369 -13.45 -22.41 -8.40
CA PHE A 369 -13.83 -21.83 -7.13
C PHE A 369 -15.04 -20.92 -7.28
N THR A 370 -15.83 -20.82 -6.22
CA THR A 370 -17.06 -20.04 -6.12
C THR A 370 -17.02 -19.27 -4.81
N PHE A 371 -17.97 -18.33 -4.61
CA PHE A 371 -18.11 -17.65 -3.32
C PHE A 371 -18.19 -18.65 -2.15
N GLU A 372 -19.08 -19.64 -2.26
CA GLU A 372 -19.29 -20.65 -1.22
C GLU A 372 -18.06 -21.53 -0.99
N SER A 373 -17.32 -21.90 -2.05
CA SER A 373 -16.11 -22.68 -1.86
C SER A 373 -14.97 -21.86 -1.27
N LEU A 374 -14.83 -20.57 -1.62
CA LEU A 374 -13.83 -19.70 -1.00
C LEU A 374 -14.14 -19.44 0.47
N LYS A 375 -15.43 -19.23 0.81
CA LYS A 375 -15.88 -19.22 2.20
C LYS A 375 -15.46 -20.48 2.95
N ALA A 376 -15.84 -21.65 2.44
CA ALA A 376 -15.59 -22.92 3.10
C ALA A 376 -14.11 -23.32 3.16
N ASP A 377 -13.35 -23.09 2.08
CA ASP A 377 -11.98 -23.57 1.95
C ASP A 377 -10.93 -22.56 2.47
N CYS A 378 -11.28 -21.28 2.56
CA CYS A 378 -10.35 -20.21 2.93
C CYS A 378 -10.91 -19.28 4.02
N TRP A 379 -12.02 -18.58 3.80
CA TRP A 379 -12.36 -17.41 4.63
C TRP A 379 -12.95 -17.76 5.99
N ASP A 380 -13.96 -18.64 6.05
CA ASP A 380 -14.78 -18.91 7.23
C ASP A 380 -13.91 -19.28 8.44
N ASP A 381 -13.09 -20.31 8.29
CA ASP A 381 -12.29 -20.81 9.40
C ASP A 381 -11.01 -20.00 9.64
N ASN A 382 -10.43 -19.36 8.62
CA ASN A 382 -9.15 -18.67 8.80
C ASN A 382 -9.33 -17.31 9.48
N TRP A 383 -10.40 -16.56 9.18
CA TRP A 383 -10.58 -15.22 9.72
C TRP A 383 -12.03 -14.73 9.79
N LEU A 384 -12.91 -15.11 8.85
CA LEU A 384 -14.26 -14.55 8.77
C LEU A 384 -15.13 -14.91 9.99
N TYR A 385 -14.87 -16.05 10.64
CA TYR A 385 -15.56 -16.42 11.88
C TYR A 385 -15.45 -15.37 12.97
N ILE A 386 -14.36 -14.58 13.03
CA ILE A 386 -14.15 -13.53 14.03
C ILE A 386 -15.22 -12.44 13.90
N TYR A 387 -15.53 -12.07 12.65
CA TYR A 387 -16.60 -11.14 12.34
C TYR A 387 -17.98 -11.76 12.61
N ASP A 388 -18.21 -12.99 12.14
CA ASP A 388 -19.50 -13.68 12.28
C ASP A 388 -19.88 -13.98 13.74
N SER A 389 -18.89 -14.18 14.62
CA SER A 389 -19.09 -14.41 16.06
C SER A 389 -19.10 -13.14 16.91
N ASP A 390 -19.16 -11.96 16.29
CA ASP A 390 -19.18 -10.66 16.99
C ASP A 390 -17.96 -10.45 17.91
N THR A 391 -16.82 -11.06 17.56
CA THR A 391 -15.61 -11.08 18.41
C THR A 391 -14.78 -9.82 18.26
N ALA A 392 -14.54 -9.39 17.03
CA ALA A 392 -13.82 -8.17 16.70
C ALA A 392 -14.10 -7.79 15.23
N PRO A 393 -13.93 -6.51 14.84
CA PRO A 393 -13.99 -6.11 13.45
C PRO A 393 -12.82 -6.71 12.66
N LEU A 394 -13.03 -6.82 11.34
CA LEU A 394 -12.00 -7.21 10.38
C LEU A 394 -11.68 -6.05 9.44
N LEU A 395 -10.39 -5.82 9.21
CA LEU A 395 -9.88 -4.98 8.13
C LEU A 395 -9.01 -5.83 7.21
N ILE A 396 -9.43 -6.07 5.98
CA ILE A 396 -8.60 -6.80 5.02
C ILE A 396 -7.44 -5.88 4.62
N GLY A 397 -6.29 -6.05 5.28
CA GLY A 397 -5.13 -5.14 5.19
C GLY A 397 -4.55 -5.05 3.79
N GLU A 398 -4.59 -6.17 3.07
CA GLU A 398 -4.21 -6.22 1.67
C GLU A 398 -5.12 -7.16 0.89
N TRP A 399 -5.62 -6.63 -0.22
CA TRP A 399 -6.23 -7.39 -1.29
C TRP A 399 -6.05 -6.66 -2.62
N GLY A 400 -5.81 -7.39 -3.69
CA GLY A 400 -5.58 -6.76 -4.99
C GLY A 400 -5.00 -7.72 -6.02
N GLY A 401 -4.75 -7.19 -7.21
CA GLY A 401 -4.18 -7.99 -8.29
C GLY A 401 -4.42 -7.44 -9.69
N PHE A 402 -3.91 -8.17 -10.69
CA PHE A 402 -4.23 -7.90 -12.08
C PHE A 402 -5.67 -8.32 -12.40
N MET A 403 -6.40 -7.47 -13.13
CA MET A 403 -7.80 -7.71 -13.52
C MET A 403 -7.92 -8.66 -14.73
N GLN A 404 -7.48 -9.90 -14.57
CA GLN A 404 -7.50 -10.90 -15.64
C GLN A 404 -7.83 -12.31 -15.14
N GLY A 405 -8.51 -13.09 -15.98
CA GLY A 405 -8.76 -14.52 -15.76
C GLY A 405 -9.32 -14.85 -14.38
N ASP A 406 -8.81 -15.91 -13.77
CA ASP A 406 -9.21 -16.37 -12.44
C ASP A 406 -8.89 -15.33 -11.35
N ASN A 407 -7.89 -14.48 -11.55
CA ASN A 407 -7.59 -13.43 -10.58
C ASN A 407 -8.72 -12.40 -10.49
N LEU A 408 -9.26 -11.96 -11.63
CA LEU A 408 -10.44 -11.08 -11.65
C LEU A 408 -11.66 -11.77 -11.04
N LYS A 409 -11.84 -13.07 -11.29
CA LYS A 409 -12.91 -13.86 -10.67
C LYS A 409 -12.77 -13.85 -9.14
N TRP A 410 -11.60 -14.16 -8.60
CA TRP A 410 -11.34 -14.09 -7.16
C TRP A 410 -11.56 -12.68 -6.60
N MET A 411 -11.00 -11.65 -7.22
CA MET A 411 -11.18 -10.25 -6.80
C MET A 411 -12.67 -9.88 -6.73
N THR A 412 -13.47 -10.33 -7.70
CA THR A 412 -14.92 -10.06 -7.73
C THR A 412 -15.64 -10.75 -6.57
N LEU A 413 -15.26 -11.97 -6.23
CA LEU A 413 -15.84 -12.72 -5.11
C LEU A 413 -15.43 -12.14 -3.75
N LEU A 414 -14.19 -11.69 -3.57
CA LEU A 414 -13.76 -11.02 -2.35
C LEU A 414 -14.45 -9.64 -2.22
N ARG A 415 -14.56 -8.88 -3.32
CA ARG A 415 -15.32 -7.63 -3.35
C ARG A 415 -16.79 -7.85 -2.96
N GLN A 416 -17.41 -8.94 -3.42
CA GLN A 416 -18.75 -9.33 -2.99
C GLN A 416 -18.81 -9.55 -1.46
N LEU A 417 -17.84 -10.26 -0.89
CA LEU A 417 -17.79 -10.50 0.55
C LEU A 417 -17.65 -9.19 1.35
N ILE A 418 -16.80 -8.29 0.87
CA ILE A 418 -16.61 -6.95 1.44
C ILE A 418 -17.94 -6.18 1.43
N LEU A 419 -18.67 -6.17 0.31
CA LEU A 419 -19.97 -5.51 0.19
C LEU A 419 -21.03 -6.11 1.14
N ASP A 420 -21.16 -7.43 1.14
CA ASP A 420 -22.22 -8.12 1.88
C ASP A 420 -22.12 -7.90 3.39
N ASN A 421 -20.90 -7.68 3.89
CA ASN A 421 -20.62 -7.57 5.33
C ASN A 421 -20.06 -6.19 5.73
N GLN A 422 -19.90 -5.25 4.78
CA GLN A 422 -19.21 -3.98 4.99
C GLN A 422 -17.85 -4.15 5.68
N LEU A 423 -17.06 -5.15 5.26
CA LEU A 423 -15.74 -5.39 5.84
C LEU A 423 -14.82 -4.21 5.55
N HIS A 424 -14.05 -3.77 6.54
CA HIS A 424 -13.02 -2.76 6.32
C HIS A 424 -11.95 -3.33 5.39
N HIS A 425 -11.31 -2.48 4.58
CA HIS A 425 -10.28 -2.96 3.66
C HIS A 425 -9.33 -1.86 3.22
N THR A 426 -8.14 -2.28 2.80
CA THR A 426 -7.18 -1.46 2.07
C THR A 426 -6.74 -2.17 0.79
N PHE A 427 -6.99 -1.55 -0.37
CA PHE A 427 -6.62 -2.12 -1.65
C PHE A 427 -5.10 -2.07 -1.84
N TRP A 428 -4.49 -3.19 -2.23
CA TRP A 428 -3.10 -3.26 -2.66
C TRP A 428 -3.01 -3.14 -4.19
N CYS A 429 -2.51 -2.02 -4.73
CA CYS A 429 -2.02 -0.80 -4.07
C CYS A 429 -2.25 0.44 -4.95
N PHE A 430 -1.92 1.63 -4.45
CA PHE A 430 -1.83 2.85 -5.25
C PHE A 430 -0.72 2.72 -6.30
N ASN A 431 0.45 2.22 -5.90
CA ASN A 431 1.68 2.15 -6.67
C ASN A 431 1.54 1.38 -8.01
N ALA A 432 2.33 1.76 -9.02
CA ALA A 432 2.40 0.98 -10.27
C ALA A 432 3.38 -0.21 -10.19
N ASN A 433 4.34 -0.18 -9.26
CA ASN A 433 5.52 -1.05 -9.26
C ASN A 433 5.40 -2.30 -8.37
N SER A 434 4.19 -2.71 -7.96
CA SER A 434 4.00 -4.05 -7.40
C SER A 434 4.00 -5.09 -8.54
N GLY A 435 4.95 -6.04 -8.49
CA GLY A 435 5.25 -6.92 -9.62
C GLY A 435 4.19 -7.99 -9.92
N ASP A 436 3.43 -8.41 -8.92
CA ASP A 436 2.43 -9.49 -8.96
C ASP A 436 0.98 -8.99 -8.94
N THR A 437 0.77 -7.70 -8.64
CA THR A 437 -0.57 -7.09 -8.61
C THR A 437 -0.74 -5.84 -9.48
N GLY A 438 0.35 -5.16 -9.84
CA GLY A 438 0.30 -3.79 -10.35
C GLY A 438 -0.34 -2.86 -9.30
N GLY A 439 -1.06 -1.83 -9.75
CA GLY A 439 -1.88 -1.05 -8.82
C GLY A 439 -2.85 -0.12 -9.52
N LEU A 440 -3.27 0.94 -8.83
CA LEU A 440 -4.30 1.88 -9.27
C LEU A 440 -3.78 2.99 -10.19
N VAL A 441 -2.46 3.16 -10.29
CA VAL A 441 -1.83 4.03 -11.29
C VAL A 441 -1.00 3.22 -12.28
N LYS A 442 -0.82 3.77 -13.49
CA LYS A 442 0.06 3.23 -14.53
C LYS A 442 1.51 3.57 -14.24
N ASP A 443 2.43 3.02 -15.03
CA ASP A 443 3.90 3.12 -14.85
C ASP A 443 4.44 4.56 -14.74
N ASP A 444 3.68 5.58 -15.15
CA ASP A 444 4.04 7.00 -15.00
C ASP A 444 3.73 7.59 -13.60
N PHE A 445 3.15 6.78 -12.70
CA PHE A 445 2.71 7.15 -11.34
C PHE A 445 1.73 8.33 -11.28
N THR A 446 1.13 8.71 -12.40
CA THR A 446 0.26 9.88 -12.50
C THR A 446 -1.09 9.52 -13.12
N THR A 447 -1.08 8.68 -14.15
CA THR A 447 -2.28 8.25 -14.86
C THR A 447 -2.95 7.13 -14.08
N TRP A 448 -4.21 7.32 -13.67
CA TRP A 448 -4.99 6.28 -13.02
C TRP A 448 -5.39 5.16 -14.00
N ASP A 449 -5.43 3.94 -13.48
CA ASP A 449 -6.09 2.81 -14.11
C ASP A 449 -7.59 2.89 -13.88
N GLU A 450 -8.29 3.63 -14.73
CA GLU A 450 -9.73 3.91 -14.54
C GLU A 450 -10.61 2.64 -14.50
N ASP A 451 -10.23 1.56 -15.20
CA ASP A 451 -10.96 0.29 -15.14
C ASP A 451 -10.80 -0.38 -13.77
N LYS A 452 -9.58 -0.39 -13.23
CA LYS A 452 -9.28 -0.93 -11.89
C LYS A 452 -9.84 -0.06 -10.78
N TYR A 453 -9.74 1.25 -10.93
CA TYR A 453 -10.39 2.18 -10.01
C TYR A 453 -11.91 2.01 -10.01
N ALA A 454 -12.56 1.91 -11.17
CA ALA A 454 -14.01 1.68 -11.25
C ALA A 454 -14.41 0.37 -10.55
N PHE A 455 -13.59 -0.68 -10.66
CA PHE A 455 -13.79 -1.93 -9.94
C PHE A 455 -13.72 -1.75 -8.41
N VAL A 456 -12.71 -1.04 -7.90
CA VAL A 456 -12.54 -0.81 -6.45
C VAL A 456 -13.58 0.17 -5.91
N LYS A 457 -14.01 1.15 -6.72
CA LYS A 457 -15.00 2.17 -6.34
C LYS A 457 -16.31 1.58 -5.82
N GLU A 458 -16.70 0.39 -6.27
CA GLU A 458 -17.90 -0.31 -5.79
C GLU A 458 -17.86 -0.61 -4.29
N VAL A 459 -16.67 -0.71 -3.68
CA VAL A 459 -16.48 -0.94 -2.23
C VAL A 459 -15.89 0.27 -1.51
N LEU A 460 -16.03 1.48 -2.07
CA LEU A 460 -15.68 2.72 -1.37
C LEU A 460 -16.92 3.31 -0.69
N TRP A 461 -16.74 3.80 0.53
CA TRP A 461 -17.84 4.28 1.35
C TRP A 461 -18.50 5.51 0.72
N GLN A 462 -19.78 5.36 0.36
CA GLN A 462 -20.59 6.39 -0.27
C GLN A 462 -21.96 6.50 0.42
N GLN A 463 -22.51 7.71 0.45
CA GLN A 463 -23.88 8.00 0.83
C GLN A 463 -24.47 9.00 -0.16
N ASP A 464 -25.63 8.68 -0.76
CA ASP A 464 -26.32 9.54 -1.74
C ASP A 464 -25.40 9.97 -2.91
N GLY A 465 -24.43 9.11 -3.28
CA GLY A 465 -23.46 9.34 -4.34
C GLY A 465 -22.25 10.23 -3.98
N ALA A 466 -22.14 10.70 -2.73
CA ALA A 466 -20.96 11.37 -2.21
C ALA A 466 -20.05 10.39 -1.44
N PHE A 467 -18.73 10.54 -1.56
CA PHE A 467 -17.77 9.74 -0.78
C PHE A 467 -17.73 10.21 0.67
N VAL A 468 -17.62 9.26 1.61
CA VAL A 468 -17.66 9.54 3.04
C VAL A 468 -16.24 9.53 3.63
N GLY A 469 -15.83 10.67 4.16
CA GLY A 469 -14.59 10.81 4.93
C GLY A 469 -14.71 10.25 6.34
N LEU A 470 -13.57 10.03 6.99
CA LEU A 470 -13.51 9.61 8.40
C LEU A 470 -13.29 10.80 9.35
N ASP A 471 -12.97 11.97 8.82
CA ASP A 471 -12.83 13.22 9.58
C ASP A 471 -14.22 13.84 9.83
N HIS A 472 -14.49 14.27 11.06
CA HIS A 472 -15.79 14.84 11.43
C HIS A 472 -16.06 16.19 10.78
N GLU A 473 -15.04 16.99 10.46
CA GLU A 473 -15.22 18.36 9.98
C GLU A 473 -14.75 18.55 8.54
N VAL A 474 -13.71 17.83 8.12
CA VAL A 474 -13.10 17.94 6.79
C VAL A 474 -13.76 16.96 5.82
N PRO A 475 -14.43 17.44 4.76
CA PRO A 475 -14.93 16.56 3.71
C PRO A 475 -13.81 15.81 3.00
N LEU A 476 -14.07 14.58 2.57
CA LEU A 476 -13.10 13.80 1.83
C LEU A 476 -12.81 14.41 0.46
N GLY A 477 -11.54 14.74 0.22
CA GLY A 477 -11.07 15.34 -1.02
C GLY A 477 -11.52 16.79 -1.24
N LYS A 478 -11.05 17.36 -2.35
CA LYS A 478 -11.27 18.76 -2.76
C LYS A 478 -12.08 18.86 -4.05
N ALA A 479 -12.39 17.75 -4.72
CA ALA A 479 -13.23 17.72 -5.92
C ALA A 479 -14.72 18.05 -5.68
N GLY A 480 -15.15 18.21 -4.42
CA GLY A 480 -16.53 18.55 -4.05
C GLY A 480 -17.51 17.39 -4.19
N ASN A 481 -17.00 16.16 -4.24
CA ASN A 481 -17.74 14.91 -4.30
C ASN A 481 -17.67 14.10 -2.99
N GLY A 482 -17.00 14.62 -1.95
CA GLY A 482 -16.97 14.01 -0.63
C GLY A 482 -17.71 14.83 0.43
N ILE A 483 -18.02 14.16 1.54
CA ILE A 483 -18.64 14.73 2.75
C ILE A 483 -17.81 14.33 3.98
N ALA A 484 -17.89 15.15 5.03
CA ALA A 484 -17.30 14.86 6.33
C ALA A 484 -18.18 13.87 7.10
N LEU A 485 -17.60 13.18 8.09
CA LEU A 485 -18.29 12.19 8.88
C LEU A 485 -19.49 12.79 9.64
N SER A 486 -19.40 14.03 10.14
CA SER A 486 -20.54 14.68 10.83
C SER A 486 -21.78 14.91 9.94
N GLN A 487 -21.61 14.82 8.62
CA GLN A 487 -22.68 15.06 7.65
C GLN A 487 -23.46 13.80 7.30
N ILE A 488 -23.01 12.62 7.75
CA ILE A 488 -23.73 11.38 7.49
C ILE A 488 -25.06 11.38 8.23
N SER A 489 -26.08 10.79 7.61
CA SER A 489 -27.41 10.71 8.22
C SER A 489 -27.98 9.29 8.16
N GLY A 490 -28.54 8.81 9.27
CA GLY A 490 -29.11 7.46 9.35
C GLY A 490 -28.06 6.34 9.41
N SER A 491 -28.51 5.09 9.35
CA SER A 491 -27.64 3.91 9.25
C SER A 491 -27.07 3.79 7.83
N VAL A 492 -25.79 3.44 7.72
CA VAL A 492 -25.10 3.20 6.44
C VAL A 492 -25.78 2.04 5.69
N ASP A 493 -26.64 2.36 4.72
CA ASP A 493 -27.37 1.36 3.94
C ASP A 493 -26.49 0.86 2.78
N VAL A 494 -26.28 -0.45 2.67
CA VAL A 494 -25.51 -1.12 1.58
C VAL A 494 -26.13 -0.89 0.19
N LYS A 495 -27.34 -0.33 0.12
CA LYS A 495 -28.21 -0.32 -1.07
C LYS A 495 -27.90 0.72 -2.13
N ASP A 496 -26.94 1.63 -1.89
CA ASP A 496 -26.52 2.62 -2.90
C ASP A 496 -25.42 2.09 -3.84
N GLN A 497 -25.02 0.82 -3.74
CA GLN A 497 -24.01 0.20 -4.60
C GLN A 497 -24.62 -0.58 -5.78
N PRO A 498 -23.98 -0.57 -6.97
CA PRO A 498 -24.48 -1.30 -8.14
C PRO A 498 -24.54 -2.82 -7.90
N GLU A 499 -25.51 -3.50 -8.51
CA GLU A 499 -25.59 -4.96 -8.51
C GLU A 499 -24.30 -5.57 -9.07
N THR A 500 -23.63 -6.38 -8.26
CA THR A 500 -22.43 -7.13 -8.61
C THR A 500 -22.75 -8.20 -9.65
N THR A 501 -22.28 -8.02 -10.88
CA THR A 501 -22.27 -9.08 -11.89
C THR A 501 -20.93 -9.81 -11.85
N VAL A 502 -20.93 -11.09 -11.45
CA VAL A 502 -19.73 -11.94 -11.54
C VAL A 502 -19.46 -12.23 -13.02
N PRO A 503 -18.27 -11.89 -13.57
CA PRO A 503 -17.93 -12.24 -14.94
C PRO A 503 -17.90 -13.77 -15.13
N GLU A 504 -18.60 -14.28 -16.15
CA GLU A 504 -18.45 -15.68 -16.56
C GLU A 504 -17.03 -15.91 -17.08
N THR A 505 -16.35 -16.92 -16.54
CA THR A 505 -15.04 -17.37 -17.03
C THR A 505 -15.18 -17.93 -18.45
N SER A 506 -14.69 -17.18 -19.43
CA SER A 506 -14.53 -17.67 -20.80
C SER A 506 -13.47 -18.78 -20.81
N ALA A 507 -13.91 -20.03 -20.97
CA ALA A 507 -13.03 -21.13 -21.34
C ALA A 507 -12.29 -20.74 -22.63
N ALA A 508 -10.97 -20.58 -22.57
CA ALA A 508 -10.15 -20.38 -23.75
C ALA A 508 -10.30 -21.60 -24.67
N GLU A 509 -10.81 -21.39 -25.89
CA GLU A 509 -10.78 -22.38 -26.96
C GLU A 509 -9.32 -22.79 -27.22
N VAL A 510 -8.97 -24.00 -26.79
CA VAL A 510 -7.76 -24.67 -27.25
C VAL A 510 -8.00 -25.07 -28.70
N SER A 511 -7.36 -24.37 -29.63
CA SER A 511 -7.31 -24.75 -31.04
C SER A 511 -6.47 -26.03 -31.17
N GLU A 512 -7.15 -27.18 -31.31
CA GLU A 512 -6.52 -28.45 -31.66
C GLU A 512 -6.00 -28.41 -33.11
N THR A 513 -4.67 -28.32 -33.28
CA THR A 513 -4.03 -28.81 -34.50
C THR A 513 -3.87 -30.33 -34.41
N THR A 514 -4.74 -31.04 -35.12
CA THR A 514 -4.66 -32.47 -35.39
C THR A 514 -3.32 -32.86 -36.04
N SER A 515 -2.58 -33.78 -35.42
CA SER A 515 -1.69 -34.68 -36.15
C SER A 515 -2.04 -36.12 -35.77
N VAL A 516 -2.49 -36.85 -36.79
CA VAL A 516 -2.98 -38.21 -36.75
C VAL A 516 -1.81 -39.17 -36.59
N ILE A 517 -1.79 -39.98 -35.53
CA ILE A 517 -1.20 -41.33 -35.56
C ILE A 517 -2.13 -42.29 -34.81
N ASN A 518 -2.51 -43.36 -35.51
CA ASN A 518 -3.46 -44.38 -35.13
C ASN A 518 -3.07 -45.21 -33.91
N GLU A 519 -4.08 -45.45 -33.09
CA GLU A 519 -4.50 -46.71 -32.41
C GLU A 519 -3.46 -47.79 -32.10
N SER A 520 -3.40 -48.15 -30.81
CA SER A 520 -3.87 -49.48 -30.41
C SER A 520 -4.15 -49.57 -28.90
N ASP A 521 -5.40 -49.92 -28.59
CA ASP A 521 -5.98 -50.51 -27.38
C ASP A 521 -5.05 -50.91 -26.21
N THR A 522 -5.42 -50.53 -24.98
CA THR A 522 -6.13 -51.44 -24.05
C THR A 522 -6.40 -50.80 -22.67
N THR A 523 -7.68 -50.70 -22.35
CA THR A 523 -8.35 -50.82 -21.03
C THR A 523 -7.55 -50.61 -19.74
N SER A 524 -7.92 -49.53 -19.04
CA SER A 524 -7.74 -49.30 -17.62
C SER A 524 -8.43 -50.37 -16.76
N ASN A 525 -7.74 -50.88 -15.74
CA ASN A 525 -8.37 -51.46 -14.55
C ASN A 525 -7.60 -50.99 -13.31
N SER A 526 -8.34 -50.37 -12.40
CA SER A 526 -7.99 -50.08 -11.01
C SER A 526 -7.59 -51.34 -10.23
N ILE A 527 -6.73 -51.20 -9.21
CA ILE A 527 -6.88 -51.78 -7.84
C ILE A 527 -5.68 -51.34 -6.95
N ALA A 528 -6.01 -51.17 -5.67
CA ALA A 528 -5.22 -50.70 -4.54
C ALA A 528 -4.24 -51.71 -3.90
N ASN A 529 -3.35 -51.17 -3.05
CA ASN A 529 -2.64 -51.72 -1.87
C ASN A 529 -1.78 -52.99 -1.99
N SER A 530 -0.50 -52.90 -1.61
CA SER A 530 0.05 -53.35 -0.30
C SER A 530 1.57 -53.61 -0.35
N GLU A 531 2.20 -53.45 0.81
CA GLU A 531 3.63 -53.53 1.16
C GLU A 531 4.41 -54.81 0.82
N VAL A 532 5.75 -54.67 0.82
CA VAL A 532 6.78 -55.44 1.58
C VAL A 532 8.04 -55.76 0.75
N GLY A 533 9.21 -55.28 1.20
CA GLY A 533 10.38 -56.14 1.47
C GLY A 533 11.57 -56.20 0.50
N GLU A 534 12.71 -55.69 1.01
CA GLU A 534 14.10 -56.18 0.87
C GLU A 534 15.04 -55.71 -0.27
N SER A 535 16.24 -55.33 0.20
CA SER A 535 17.52 -54.94 -0.44
C SER A 535 18.10 -56.01 -1.40
N ILE A 536 19.08 -55.80 -2.30
CA ILE A 536 20.44 -55.21 -2.20
C ILE A 536 20.97 -54.95 -3.65
N ILE A 537 21.96 -54.03 -3.78
CA ILE A 537 23.07 -53.94 -4.77
C ILE A 537 22.95 -52.86 -5.88
N SER A 538 23.56 -51.72 -5.59
CA SER A 538 24.55 -50.98 -6.41
C SER A 538 24.55 -51.20 -7.92
N THR A 539 24.17 -50.16 -8.68
CA THR A 539 24.92 -49.74 -9.88
C THR A 539 24.68 -48.27 -10.16
N THR A 540 25.78 -47.52 -10.19
CA THR A 540 25.89 -46.12 -10.57
C THR A 540 25.46 -45.88 -12.03
N LYS A 541 24.47 -45.02 -12.24
CA LYS A 541 24.38 -44.16 -13.42
C LYS A 541 23.45 -42.97 -13.15
N THR A 542 24.06 -41.81 -13.04
CA THR A 542 23.43 -40.49 -13.05
C THR A 542 22.89 -40.19 -14.44
N ASP A 543 21.60 -39.93 -14.55
CA ASP A 543 20.99 -39.19 -15.67
C ASP A 543 19.89 -38.31 -15.07
N SER A 544 20.22 -37.04 -14.85
CA SER A 544 19.29 -35.97 -14.54
C SER A 544 18.79 -35.30 -15.83
N PRO A 545 17.50 -34.97 -15.96
CA PRO A 545 17.06 -33.94 -16.89
C PRO A 545 16.56 -32.69 -16.15
N ASN A 546 17.05 -31.55 -16.66
CA ASN A 546 16.43 -30.22 -16.63
C ASN A 546 16.61 -29.37 -15.36
N ALA A 547 17.84 -28.90 -15.17
CA ALA A 547 18.12 -27.67 -14.43
C ALA A 547 17.73 -26.44 -15.27
N TRP A 548 16.92 -25.56 -14.68
CA TRP A 548 16.69 -24.21 -15.17
C TRP A 548 17.87 -23.32 -14.73
N PHE A 549 18.47 -22.62 -15.69
CA PHE A 549 19.51 -21.62 -15.40
C PHE A 549 18.82 -20.31 -14.95
N PHE A 550 18.95 -19.96 -13.67
CA PHE A 550 18.80 -18.59 -13.21
C PHE A 550 20.19 -17.92 -13.24
N VAL A 551 20.32 -16.85 -14.02
CA VAL A 551 21.49 -15.96 -13.94
C VAL A 551 21.24 -15.01 -12.78
N GLY A 552 21.74 -15.37 -11.60
CA GLY A 552 21.92 -14.44 -10.50
C GLY A 552 23.12 -13.54 -10.80
N ILE A 553 22.91 -12.25 -10.97
CA ILE A 553 24.00 -11.27 -10.90
C ILE A 553 24.19 -10.94 -9.43
N ALA A 554 25.16 -11.60 -8.81
CA ALA A 554 25.74 -11.16 -7.55
C ALA A 554 26.63 -9.93 -7.83
N LEU A 555 26.27 -8.78 -7.30
CA LEU A 555 27.13 -7.60 -7.29
C LEU A 555 27.88 -7.56 -5.95
N ALA A 556 29.08 -8.15 -5.96
CA ALA A 556 30.06 -7.95 -4.91
C ALA A 556 30.66 -6.54 -5.06
N ILE A 557 30.39 -5.66 -4.10
CA ILE A 557 31.08 -4.37 -3.97
C ILE A 557 32.42 -4.64 -3.30
N LEU A 558 33.50 -4.51 -4.07
CA LEU A 558 34.87 -4.41 -3.54
C LEU A 558 35.43 -3.06 -3.99
N LEU A 559 35.46 -2.12 -3.04
CA LEU A 559 36.06 -0.80 -3.17
C LEU A 559 37.57 -0.90 -3.38
N ILE A 560 38.07 -0.70 -4.61
CA ILE A 560 39.39 -0.10 -4.84
C ILE A 560 39.36 0.74 -6.13
N GLY A 561 39.27 2.06 -5.96
CA GLY A 561 39.94 3.08 -6.79
C GLY A 561 39.61 3.21 -8.28
N GLY A 562 38.91 4.30 -8.64
CA GLY A 562 39.14 5.02 -9.90
C GLY A 562 38.06 4.90 -10.98
N GLY A 563 37.16 5.89 -11.03
CA GLY A 563 36.38 6.43 -12.16
C GLY A 563 35.94 5.52 -13.33
N ILE A 564 34.63 5.40 -13.54
CA ILE A 564 34.04 4.85 -14.77
C ILE A 564 33.22 5.92 -15.51
N LEU A 565 33.65 6.16 -16.75
CA LEU A 565 32.97 6.84 -17.84
C LEU A 565 32.05 5.81 -18.53
N VAL A 566 30.75 6.11 -18.66
CA VAL A 566 29.82 5.28 -19.47
C VAL A 566 29.42 6.07 -20.72
N ILE A 567 29.83 5.58 -21.89
CA ILE A 567 29.35 6.00 -23.20
C ILE A 567 28.37 4.92 -23.68
N ILE A 568 27.09 5.26 -23.86
CA ILE A 568 26.11 4.39 -24.52
C ILE A 568 25.91 4.90 -25.95
N ASN A 569 26.15 4.03 -26.93
CA ASN A 569 25.85 4.30 -28.34
C ASN A 569 24.78 3.30 -28.81
N ARG A 570 23.66 3.80 -29.34
CA ARG A 570 22.59 3.01 -29.97
C ARG A 570 23.05 2.48 -31.33
N ASN A 571 22.85 1.19 -31.61
CA ASN A 571 22.01 0.70 -32.74
C ASN A 571 22.20 -0.78 -33.10
N ARG A 572 21.08 -1.37 -33.53
CA ARG A 572 20.86 -2.47 -34.51
C ARG A 572 20.94 -3.95 -34.09
N ILE A 573 19.74 -4.55 -34.13
CA ILE A 573 19.34 -5.84 -34.72
C ILE A 573 20.46 -6.61 -35.45
N GLY A 574 20.64 -7.87 -35.03
CA GLY A 574 21.32 -8.93 -35.80
C GLY A 574 21.38 -10.23 -35.02
N LYS A 575 20.70 -11.27 -35.52
CA LYS A 575 20.69 -12.66 -34.99
C LYS A 575 22.10 -13.27 -34.89
N LEU A 576 22.36 -14.00 -33.80
CA LEU A 576 22.55 -15.46 -33.79
C LEU A 576 22.39 -15.98 -32.36
#